data_AF-A0A061F741-F1
#
_entry.id   AF-A0A061F741-F1
#
_cell.length_a   1.000
_cell.length_b   1.000
_cell.length_c   1.000
_cell.angle_alpha   90.00
_cell.angle_beta   90.00
_cell.angle_gamma   90.00
#
_symmetry.space_group_name_H-M   'P 1'
#
loop_
_entity.id
_entity.type
_entity.pdbx_description
1 polymer ?
#
loop_
_entity_poly.entity_id
_entity_poly.type
_entity_poly.pdbx_seq_one_letter_code
_entity_poly.pdbx_strand_id
1 'polypeptide(L)'
;MIALHLEATNLESNTWRVFASCFLKLYQHEEDRLSVCLNRNEGEQIPKLSVNYNKMPKFFTEGKSRKVWRLCCKCWLKRHFAMKMLASEMASGFSELLTYKVACASHLYGQEFNYVGKVYCHFEEQNDRDILKFLKRHIENSIRLNVNIQEKLNQI
;
A
#
# COMPACT_ATOMS: atom_id res chain seq x y z
N MET A 1 -8.52 -12.16 7.46
CA MET A 1 -8.43 -12.07 8.93
C MET A 1 -7.51 -10.95 9.43
N ILE A 2 -6.45 -10.55 8.72
CA ILE A 2 -5.59 -9.39 9.12
C ILE A 2 -6.35 -8.05 9.16
N ALA A 3 -7.19 -7.75 8.16
CA ALA A 3 -7.94 -6.48 8.10
C ALA A 3 -8.90 -6.28 9.29
N LEU A 4 -9.55 -7.35 9.75
CA LEU A 4 -10.45 -7.27 10.91
C LEU A 4 -9.65 -7.13 12.22
N HIS A 5 -8.47 -7.74 12.32
CA HIS A 5 -7.57 -7.52 13.45
C HIS A 5 -6.99 -6.10 13.50
N LEU A 6 -6.69 -5.50 12.33
CA LEU A 6 -6.35 -4.07 12.20
C LEU A 6 -7.45 -3.13 12.71
N GLU A 7 -8.68 -3.59 12.80
CA GLU A 7 -9.80 -2.80 13.29
C GLU A 7 -9.97 -2.86 14.82
N ALA A 8 -9.49 -3.92 15.48
CA ALA A 8 -9.87 -4.27 16.85
C ALA A 8 -8.83 -3.94 17.93
N THR A 9 -7.55 -3.72 17.60
CA THR A 9 -6.48 -3.53 18.60
C THR A 9 -5.43 -2.48 18.21
N ASN A 10 -4.76 -1.90 19.22
CA ASN A 10 -3.48 -1.20 19.03
C ASN A 10 -2.42 -2.26 18.70
N LEU A 11 -2.16 -2.44 17.41
CA LEU A 11 -1.36 -3.57 16.93
C LEU A 11 0.15 -3.37 17.14
N GLU A 12 0.80 -4.49 17.46
CA GLU A 12 2.25 -4.62 17.43
C GLU A 12 2.82 -4.40 16.03
N SER A 13 4.08 -3.93 15.96
CA SER A 13 4.80 -3.65 14.71
C SER A 13 4.76 -4.82 13.72
N ASN A 14 4.85 -6.06 14.20
CA ASN A 14 4.86 -7.25 13.35
C ASN A 14 3.56 -7.46 12.55
N THR A 15 2.39 -7.06 13.07
CA THR A 15 1.14 -7.22 12.30
C THR A 15 1.11 -6.26 11.11
N TRP A 16 1.56 -5.02 11.32
CA TRP A 16 1.73 -4.05 10.23
C TRP A 16 2.75 -4.53 9.20
N ARG A 17 3.86 -5.14 9.66
CA ARG A 17 4.88 -5.73 8.77
C ARG A 17 4.30 -6.81 7.86
N VAL A 18 3.56 -7.75 8.44
CA VAL A 18 2.91 -8.83 7.68
C VAL A 18 1.90 -8.24 6.69
N PHE A 19 1.14 -7.24 7.11
CA PHE A 19 0.16 -6.60 6.24
C PHE A 19 0.79 -5.87 5.05
N ALA A 20 1.85 -5.08 5.27
CA ALA A 20 2.63 -4.45 4.20
C ALA A 20 3.19 -5.50 3.22
N SER A 21 3.71 -6.61 3.77
CA SER A 21 4.25 -7.71 2.96
C SER A 21 3.18 -8.38 2.09
N CYS A 22 1.94 -8.49 2.56
CA CYS A 22 0.83 -9.01 1.75
C CYS A 22 0.57 -8.15 0.51
N PHE A 23 0.63 -6.82 0.63
CA PHE A 23 0.44 -5.95 -0.53
C PHE A 23 1.57 -6.06 -1.54
N LEU A 24 2.81 -6.18 -1.06
CA LEU A 24 3.96 -6.34 -1.93
C LEU A 24 3.92 -7.67 -2.69
N LYS A 25 3.56 -8.77 -2.01
CA LYS A 25 3.34 -10.07 -2.66
C LYS A 25 2.22 -10.02 -3.69
N LEU A 26 1.16 -9.25 -3.41
CA LEU A 26 0.06 -9.06 -4.36
C LEU A 26 0.53 -8.33 -5.62
N TYR A 27 1.34 -7.28 -5.47
CA TYR A 27 1.96 -6.59 -6.60
C TYR A 27 2.82 -7.53 -7.44
N GLN A 28 3.73 -8.27 -6.78
CA GLN A 28 4.64 -9.21 -7.46
C GLN A 28 3.90 -10.32 -8.22
N HIS A 29 2.83 -10.88 -7.63
CA HIS A 29 2.02 -11.88 -8.32
C HIS A 29 1.36 -11.33 -9.59
N GLU A 30 0.91 -10.07 -9.59
CA GLU A 30 0.39 -9.46 -10.80
C GLU A 30 1.50 -9.21 -11.82
N GLU A 31 2.69 -8.78 -11.39
CA GLU A 31 3.87 -8.60 -12.27
C GLU A 31 4.32 -9.92 -12.93
N ASP A 32 4.40 -11.01 -12.17
CA ASP A 32 4.80 -12.33 -12.68
C ASP A 32 3.84 -12.81 -13.78
N ARG A 33 2.53 -12.56 -13.62
CA ARG A 33 1.52 -12.88 -14.64
C ARG A 33 1.73 -12.09 -15.94
N LEU A 34 2.29 -10.88 -15.88
CA LEU A 34 2.65 -10.11 -17.07
C LEU A 34 3.79 -10.75 -17.84
N SER A 35 4.83 -11.20 -17.12
CA SER A 35 6.03 -11.78 -17.74
C SER A 35 5.71 -13.04 -18.57
N VAL A 36 4.80 -13.90 -18.08
CA VAL A 36 4.43 -15.15 -18.73
C VAL A 36 3.58 -14.94 -19.99
N CYS A 37 2.72 -13.92 -20.00
CA CYS A 37 1.87 -13.61 -21.16
C CYS A 37 2.65 -12.99 -22.34
N LEU A 38 3.83 -12.42 -22.12
CA LEU A 38 4.63 -11.77 -23.16
C LEU A 38 5.53 -12.72 -23.98
N ASN A 39 5.57 -14.02 -23.63
CA ASN A 39 6.46 -15.01 -24.25
C ASN A 39 5.85 -15.77 -25.44
N ARG A 40 4.97 -15.14 -26.23
CA ARG A 40 4.44 -15.75 -27.46
C ARG A 40 4.48 -14.78 -28.63
N ASN A 41 5.67 -14.63 -29.21
CA ASN A 41 5.98 -14.62 -30.65
C ASN A 41 7.34 -13.93 -30.85
N GLU A 42 8.33 -14.72 -31.25
CA GLU A 42 9.63 -14.22 -31.72
C GLU A 42 9.42 -13.41 -33.00
N GLY A 43 9.89 -12.16 -33.02
CA GLY A 43 10.14 -11.44 -34.29
C GLY A 43 9.81 -9.95 -34.32
N GLU A 44 8.89 -9.45 -33.52
CA GLU A 44 8.51 -8.03 -33.55
C GLU A 44 8.85 -7.35 -32.24
N GLN A 45 9.71 -6.33 -32.30
CA GLN A 45 9.87 -5.36 -31.21
C GLN A 45 8.54 -4.61 -31.07
N ILE A 46 7.61 -5.18 -30.33
CA ILE A 46 6.42 -4.47 -29.88
C ILE A 46 6.92 -3.39 -28.92
N PRO A 47 6.50 -2.11 -29.07
CA PRO A 47 6.85 -1.06 -28.14
C PRO A 47 6.56 -1.54 -26.72
N LYS A 48 7.26 -1.02 -25.71
CA LYS A 48 6.84 -1.13 -24.29
C LYS A 48 5.44 -0.54 -24.16
N LEU A 49 4.43 -1.29 -24.58
CA LEU A 49 3.04 -0.95 -24.47
C LEU A 49 2.85 -0.97 -22.97
N SER A 50 2.57 0.18 -22.39
CA SER A 50 2.18 0.31 -20.99
C SER A 50 0.84 -0.39 -20.83
N VAL A 51 0.82 -1.72 -20.93
CA VAL A 51 -0.38 -2.49 -20.76
C VAL A 51 -0.65 -2.45 -19.28
N ASN A 52 -1.51 -1.51 -18.91
CA ASN A 52 -1.96 -1.25 -17.55
C ASN A 52 -2.86 -2.40 -17.11
N TYR A 53 -2.29 -3.60 -16.96
CA TYR A 53 -2.88 -4.72 -16.25
C TYR A 53 -2.70 -4.51 -14.73
N ASN A 54 -2.88 -3.28 -14.23
CA ASN A 54 -3.22 -3.02 -12.82
C ASN A 54 -4.66 -3.46 -12.55
N LYS A 55 -5.03 -4.69 -12.94
CA LYS A 55 -6.40 -5.16 -12.71
C LYS A 55 -6.49 -5.65 -11.28
N MET A 56 -6.56 -4.68 -10.37
CA MET A 56 -6.79 -4.87 -8.94
C MET A 56 -7.74 -6.05 -8.73
N PRO A 57 -7.32 -7.08 -7.96
CA PRO A 57 -8.07 -8.32 -7.85
C PRO A 57 -9.56 -8.07 -7.61
N LYS A 58 -10.41 -8.85 -8.28
CA LYS A 58 -11.88 -8.72 -8.19
C LYS A 58 -12.38 -8.70 -6.75
N PHE A 59 -11.68 -9.41 -5.87
CA PHE A 59 -11.93 -9.39 -4.43
C PHE A 59 -11.96 -7.97 -3.83
N PHE A 60 -11.10 -7.05 -4.26
CA PHE A 60 -11.13 -5.67 -3.78
C PHE A 60 -12.14 -4.80 -4.51
N THR A 61 -12.50 -5.17 -5.72
CA THR A 61 -13.24 -4.30 -6.63
C THR A 61 -14.63 -4.78 -6.97
N GLU A 62 -15.16 -5.87 -6.41
CA GLU A 62 -16.49 -6.37 -6.77
C GLU A 62 -17.37 -6.67 -5.54
N GLY A 63 -18.69 -6.52 -5.73
CA GLY A 63 -19.72 -6.94 -4.80
C GLY A 63 -19.62 -6.39 -3.37
N LYS A 64 -19.96 -7.26 -2.39
CA LYS A 64 -19.93 -6.94 -0.95
C LYS A 64 -18.51 -6.66 -0.45
N SER A 65 -17.50 -7.33 -1.02
CA SER A 65 -16.12 -7.18 -0.59
C SER A 65 -15.57 -5.76 -0.85
N ARG A 66 -15.88 -5.14 -2.00
CA ARG A 66 -15.53 -3.72 -2.26
C ARG A 66 -16.05 -2.80 -1.15
N LYS A 67 -17.30 -3.00 -0.70
CA LYS A 67 -17.91 -2.17 0.35
C LYS A 67 -17.19 -2.33 1.69
N VAL A 68 -16.78 -3.56 2.03
CA VAL A 68 -16.00 -3.87 3.24
C VAL A 68 -14.64 -3.17 3.19
N TRP A 69 -13.86 -3.35 2.13
CA TRP A 69 -12.54 -2.73 2.01
C TRP A 69 -12.60 -1.20 2.02
N ARG A 70 -13.63 -0.61 1.38
CA ARG A 70 -13.88 0.83 1.45
C ARG A 70 -14.14 1.29 2.89
N LEU A 71 -14.93 0.54 3.65
CA LEU A 71 -15.21 0.87 5.05
C LEU A 71 -13.94 0.76 5.89
N CYS A 72 -13.18 -0.33 5.74
CA CYS A 72 -11.89 -0.51 6.44
C CYS A 72 -10.93 0.65 6.15
N CYS A 73 -10.74 1.04 4.88
CA CYS A 73 -9.88 2.19 4.53
C CYS A 73 -10.36 3.48 5.20
N LYS A 74 -11.67 3.76 5.20
CA LYS A 74 -12.21 4.94 5.90
C LYS A 74 -11.98 4.88 7.42
N CYS A 75 -12.16 3.73 8.03
CA CYS A 75 -11.93 3.54 9.47
C CYS A 75 -10.45 3.69 9.84
N TRP A 76 -9.55 3.04 9.10
CA TRP A 76 -8.11 3.10 9.34
C TRP A 76 -7.54 4.50 9.12
N LEU A 77 -8.03 5.24 8.11
CA LEU A 77 -7.63 6.63 7.91
C LEU A 77 -7.83 7.47 9.17
N LYS A 78 -8.97 7.30 9.84
CA LYS A 78 -9.31 8.05 11.06
C LYS A 78 -8.60 7.55 12.32
N ARG A 79 -8.40 6.23 12.44
CA ARG A 79 -7.86 5.60 13.66
C ARG A 79 -6.35 5.53 13.67
N HIS A 80 -5.73 5.19 12.54
CA HIS A 80 -4.31 4.84 12.45
C HIS A 80 -3.48 5.86 11.69
N PHE A 81 -4.08 6.61 10.76
CA PHE A 81 -3.35 7.53 9.87
C PHE A 81 -3.80 8.99 10.03
N ALA A 82 -4.36 9.33 11.19
CA ALA A 82 -4.80 10.69 11.46
C ALA A 82 -3.60 11.60 11.72
N MET A 83 -3.49 12.68 10.95
CA MET A 83 -2.37 13.64 11.05
C MET A 83 -2.20 14.23 12.46
N LYS A 84 -3.30 14.36 13.22
CA LYS A 84 -3.27 14.85 14.61
C LYS A 84 -2.46 13.97 15.57
N MET A 85 -2.26 12.68 15.24
CA MET A 85 -1.49 11.73 16.06
C MET A 85 -0.05 11.56 15.57
N LEU A 86 0.26 12.05 14.37
CA LEU A 86 1.55 11.80 13.73
C LEU A 86 2.72 12.37 14.53
N ALA A 87 2.60 13.58 15.07
CA ALA A 87 3.67 14.20 15.85
C ALA A 87 4.05 13.37 17.09
N SER A 88 3.06 12.85 17.82
CA SER A 88 3.30 11.96 18.97
C SER A 88 3.88 10.61 18.54
N GLU A 89 3.46 10.08 17.39
CA GLU A 89 4.02 8.82 16.87
C GLU A 89 5.50 8.97 16.50
N MET A 90 5.88 10.07 15.87
CA MET A 90 7.27 10.36 15.53
C MET A 90 8.15 10.58 16.76
N ALA A 91 7.61 11.27 17.78
CA ALA A 91 8.31 11.50 19.04
C ALA A 91 8.45 10.23 19.92
N SER A 92 7.62 9.22 19.70
CA SER A 92 7.59 8.01 20.54
C SER A 92 8.81 7.09 20.39
N GLY A 93 9.62 7.27 19.35
CA GLY A 93 10.78 6.42 19.07
C GLY A 93 10.43 5.02 18.54
N PHE A 94 9.15 4.71 18.30
CA PHE A 94 8.71 3.42 17.71
C PHE A 94 8.96 3.36 16.19
N SER A 95 10.23 3.41 15.79
CA SER A 95 10.66 3.48 14.39
C SER A 95 10.10 2.32 13.54
N GLU A 96 10.10 1.09 14.07
CA GLU A 96 9.55 -0.08 13.34
C GLU A 96 8.04 0.04 13.09
N LEU A 97 7.26 0.41 14.11
CA LEU A 97 5.81 0.54 13.97
C LEU A 97 5.48 1.61 12.93
N LEU A 98 6.16 2.76 13.01
CA LEU A 98 5.97 3.87 12.10
C LEU A 98 6.38 3.49 10.66
N THR A 99 7.48 2.76 10.50
CA THR A 99 7.94 2.20 9.22
C THR A 99 6.87 1.32 8.57
N TYR A 100 6.36 0.33 9.30
CA TYR A 100 5.38 -0.60 8.74
C TYR A 100 4.01 0.03 8.50
N LYS A 101 3.61 1.02 9.32
CA LYS A 101 2.41 1.82 9.09
C LYS A 101 2.51 2.61 7.79
N VAL A 102 3.64 3.28 7.53
CA VAL A 102 3.85 4.01 6.27
C VAL A 102 3.86 3.09 5.06
N ALA A 103 4.54 1.94 5.16
CA ALA A 103 4.52 0.95 4.09
C ALA A 103 3.07 0.50 3.78
N CYS A 104 2.23 0.29 4.79
CA CYS A 104 0.81 0.02 4.56
C CYS A 104 0.07 1.22 3.96
N ALA A 105 0.31 2.43 4.48
CA ALA A 105 -0.34 3.65 4.01
C ALA A 105 -0.03 3.94 2.54
N SER A 106 1.19 3.68 2.07
CA SER A 106 1.56 3.86 0.66
C SER A 106 0.76 2.93 -0.24
N HIS A 107 0.59 1.65 0.13
CA HIS A 107 -0.25 0.71 -0.62
C HIS A 107 -1.75 1.04 -0.55
N LEU A 108 -2.23 1.59 0.56
CA LEU A 108 -3.65 1.91 0.74
C LEU A 108 -4.05 3.21 0.05
N TYR A 109 -3.30 4.29 0.26
CA TYR A 109 -3.69 5.65 -0.09
C TYR A 109 -2.79 6.30 -1.13
N GLY A 110 -1.66 5.68 -1.47
CA GLY A 110 -0.67 6.23 -2.39
C GLY A 110 0.43 7.03 -1.70
N GLN A 111 1.47 7.34 -2.47
CA GLN A 111 2.64 8.11 -2.01
C GLN A 111 2.30 9.59 -1.78
N GLU A 112 1.31 10.09 -2.52
CA GLU A 112 0.76 11.44 -2.43
C GLU A 112 0.02 11.69 -1.11
N PHE A 113 -0.25 10.64 -0.33
CA PHE A 113 -0.90 10.78 0.96
C PHE A 113 0.03 11.47 1.96
N ASN A 114 -0.41 12.60 2.53
CA ASN A 114 0.40 13.48 3.37
C ASN A 114 1.15 12.74 4.52
N TYR A 115 0.49 11.75 5.15
CA TYR A 115 1.10 10.93 6.21
C TYR A 115 2.36 10.20 5.70
N VAL A 116 2.31 9.63 4.49
CA VAL A 116 3.43 8.91 3.87
C VAL A 116 4.60 9.87 3.65
N GLY A 117 4.34 11.02 3.03
CA GLY A 117 5.37 12.02 2.74
C GLY A 117 6.06 12.52 4.01
N LYS A 118 5.29 12.92 5.04
CA LYS A 118 5.88 13.47 6.28
C LYS A 118 6.76 12.48 7.02
N VAL A 119 6.34 11.22 7.12
CA VAL A 119 7.13 10.21 7.81
C VAL A 119 8.35 9.82 7.00
N TYR A 120 8.25 9.76 5.67
CA TYR A 120 9.40 9.49 4.80
C TYR A 120 10.48 10.56 4.99
N CYS A 121 10.11 11.84 4.92
CA CYS A 121 11.05 12.96 5.15
C CYS A 121 11.71 12.91 6.54
N HIS A 122 10.98 12.47 7.57
CA HIS A 122 11.56 12.31 8.90
C HIS A 122 12.64 11.22 8.97
N PHE A 123 12.45 10.10 8.27
CA PHE A 123 13.49 9.08 8.18
C PHE A 123 14.66 9.52 7.30
N GLU A 124 14.43 10.39 6.31
CA GLU A 124 15.51 11.04 5.55
C GLU A 124 16.36 11.95 6.45
N GLU A 125 15.73 12.76 7.30
CA GLU A 125 16.42 13.62 8.29
C GLU A 125 17.24 12.80 9.30
N GLN A 126 16.76 11.61 9.67
CA GLN A 126 17.48 10.67 10.54
C GLN A 126 18.57 9.85 9.82
N ASN A 127 18.63 9.92 8.48
CA ASN A 127 19.56 9.17 7.64
C ASN A 127 19.52 7.64 7.87
N ASP A 128 18.34 7.09 8.15
CA ASP A 128 18.15 5.64 8.34
C ASP A 128 18.02 4.92 6.98
N ARG A 129 19.17 4.57 6.41
CA ARG A 129 19.25 4.01 5.04
C ARG A 129 18.48 2.70 4.85
N ASP A 130 18.43 1.85 5.86
CA ASP A 130 17.76 0.55 5.75
C ASP A 130 16.24 0.72 5.76
N ILE A 131 15.72 1.59 6.63
CA ILE A 131 14.31 1.97 6.63
C ILE A 131 13.92 2.64 5.32
N LEU A 132 14.72 3.59 4.83
CA LEU A 132 14.43 4.30 3.58
C LEU A 132 14.40 3.34 2.38
N LYS A 133 15.34 2.39 2.33
CA LYS A 133 15.36 1.35 1.29
C LYS A 133 14.12 0.46 1.37
N PHE A 134 13.72 0.06 2.57
CA PHE A 134 12.50 -0.72 2.79
C PHE A 134 11.25 0.06 2.35
N LEU A 135 11.10 1.32 2.76
CA LEU A 135 9.95 2.17 2.43
C LEU A 135 9.87 2.45 0.93
N LYS A 136 11.01 2.74 0.29
CA LYS A 136 11.08 2.98 -1.16
C LYS A 136 10.54 1.78 -1.94
N ARG A 137 10.90 0.56 -1.56
CA ARG A 137 10.35 -0.67 -2.16
C ARG A 137 8.82 -0.73 -2.06
N HIS A 138 8.22 -0.35 -0.93
CA HIS A 138 6.76 -0.35 -0.79
C HIS A 138 6.08 0.80 -1.54
N ILE A 139 6.71 1.96 -1.61
CA ILE A 139 6.20 3.13 -2.33
C ILE A 139 6.17 2.88 -3.84
N GLU A 140 7.28 2.40 -4.41
CA GLU A 140 7.41 2.16 -5.85
C GLU A 140 6.51 1.02 -6.33
N ASN A 141 6.27 0.01 -5.48
CA ASN A 141 5.43 -1.15 -5.79
C ASN A 141 4.02 -1.02 -5.18
N SER A 142 3.54 0.22 -5.00
CA SER A 142 2.24 0.49 -4.38
C SER A 142 1.08 0.01 -5.26
N ILE A 143 0.08 -0.61 -4.63
CA ILE A 143 -1.16 -1.02 -5.30
C ILE A 143 -2.27 0.03 -5.24
N ARG A 144 -2.06 1.13 -4.50
CA ARG A 144 -3.00 2.26 -4.32
C ARG A 144 -4.47 1.82 -4.14
N LEU A 145 -4.73 0.92 -3.18
CA LEU A 145 -5.99 0.19 -3.04
C LEU A 145 -7.23 1.11 -2.95
N ASN A 146 -7.21 2.09 -2.04
CA ASN A 146 -8.36 2.98 -1.84
C ASN A 146 -8.57 3.88 -3.06
N VAL A 147 -7.50 4.33 -3.72
CA VAL A 147 -7.59 5.14 -4.95
C VAL A 147 -8.33 4.35 -6.03
N ASN A 148 -7.90 3.11 -6.28
CA ASN A 148 -8.55 2.20 -7.23
C ASN A 148 -10.03 1.94 -6.89
N ILE A 149 -10.38 1.83 -5.60
CA ILE A 149 -11.77 1.68 -5.16
C ILE A 149 -12.59 2.93 -5.47
N GLN A 150 -12.04 4.14 -5.28
CA GLN A 150 -12.76 5.41 -5.57
C GLN A 150 -12.91 5.65 -7.06
N GLU A 151 -11.88 5.43 -7.87
CA GLU A 151 -11.93 5.61 -9.33
C GLU A 151 -13.03 4.75 -9.97
N LYS A 152 -13.17 3.49 -9.54
CA LYS A 152 -14.25 2.60 -9.99
C LYS A 152 -15.66 3.01 -9.53
N LEU A 153 -15.80 3.89 -8.55
CA LEU A 153 -17.10 4.44 -8.16
C LEU A 153 -17.48 5.64 -9.04
N ASN A 154 -16.49 6.42 -9.47
CA ASN A 154 -16.72 7.60 -10.31
C ASN A 154 -17.00 7.26 -11.79
N GLN A 155 -16.83 6.00 -12.18
CA GLN A 155 -17.09 5.49 -13.53
C GLN A 155 -18.48 4.82 -13.68
N ILE A 156 -19.30 4.82 -12.62
CA ILE A 156 -20.66 4.27 -12.58
C ILE A 156 -21.63 5.45 -12.41
#